data_AF-A0A920JSW9-F1
#
_entry.id   AF-A0A920JSW9-F1
#
_cell.length_a   1.000
_cell.length_b   1.000
_cell.length_c   1.000
_cell.angle_alpha   90.00
_cell.angle_beta   90.00
_cell.angle_gamma   90.00
#
_symmetry.space_group_name_H-M   'P 1'
#
loop_
_entity.id
_entity.type
_entity.pdbx_description
1 polymer ?
#
loop_
_entity_poly.entity_id
_entity_poly.type
_entity_poly.pdbx_seq_one_letter_code
_entity_poly.pdbx_strand_id
1 'polypeptide(L)'
;MPSNIEAEQAVLGSLLLSKEKYPEVDALINPGDFESEAHREIYESIKQLADEGKGIDHITVSKQLDRKNSLPKKLGVDYFKKASNSSCFCPGC
;
A
#
# COMPACT_ATOMS: atom_id res chain seq x y z
N MET A 1 -2.98 -9.04 -21.15
CA MET A 1 -3.65 -9.53 -19.93
C MET A 1 -3.68 -8.40 -18.92
N PRO A 2 -4.72 -8.27 -18.10
CA PRO A 2 -4.81 -7.22 -17.09
C PRO A 2 -3.57 -7.31 -16.21
N SER A 3 -2.85 -6.20 -16.08
CA SER A 3 -1.57 -6.13 -15.40
C SER A 3 -1.73 -6.40 -13.91
N ASN A 4 -1.03 -7.40 -13.39
CA ASN A 4 -0.99 -7.81 -11.99
C ASN A 4 -0.76 -6.62 -11.02
N ILE A 5 -0.10 -5.59 -11.52
CA ILE A 5 0.09 -4.29 -10.87
C ILE A 5 -1.20 -3.71 -10.28
N GLU A 6 -2.34 -3.71 -10.98
CA GLU A 6 -3.60 -3.15 -10.45
C GLU A 6 -4.13 -3.93 -9.24
N ALA A 7 -3.98 -5.25 -9.26
CA ALA A 7 -4.35 -6.11 -8.13
C ALA A 7 -3.43 -5.83 -6.93
N GLU A 8 -2.13 -5.68 -7.15
CA GLU A 8 -1.17 -5.29 -6.10
C GLU A 8 -1.52 -3.92 -5.50
N GLN A 9 -1.90 -2.93 -6.31
CA GLN A 9 -2.33 -1.62 -5.79
C GLN A 9 -3.60 -1.74 -4.96
N ALA A 10 -4.56 -2.58 -5.36
CA ALA A 10 -5.80 -2.78 -4.63
C ALA A 10 -5.56 -3.45 -3.27
N VAL A 11 -4.69 -4.46 -3.21
CA VAL A 11 -4.29 -5.10 -1.95
C VAL A 11 -3.63 -4.09 -1.03
N LEU A 12 -2.60 -3.38 -1.50
CA LEU A 12 -1.91 -2.36 -0.72
C LEU A 12 -2.88 -1.26 -0.27
N GLY A 13 -3.74 -0.77 -1.17
CA GLY A 13 -4.78 0.20 -0.86
C GLY A 13 -5.70 -0.27 0.27
N SER A 14 -6.17 -1.52 0.20
CA SER A 14 -7.06 -2.10 1.21
C SER A 14 -6.40 -2.21 2.59
N LEU A 15 -5.11 -2.55 2.66
CA LEU A 15 -4.34 -2.61 3.91
C LEU A 15 -4.23 -1.24 4.58
N LEU A 16 -4.04 -0.19 3.79
CA LEU A 16 -3.88 1.17 4.27
C LEU A 16 -5.21 1.79 4.73
N LEU A 17 -6.32 1.31 4.15
CA LEU A 17 -7.69 1.67 4.54
C LEU A 17 -8.12 0.92 5.81
N SER A 18 -7.76 -0.34 5.95
CA SER A 18 -8.24 -1.20 7.03
C SER A 18 -7.09 -1.99 7.66
N LYS A 19 -6.43 -1.37 8.65
CA LYS A 19 -5.33 -1.98 9.40
C LYS A 19 -5.69 -3.30 10.08
N GLU A 20 -6.96 -3.46 10.44
CA GLU A 20 -7.52 -4.65 11.08
C GLU A 20 -7.51 -5.88 10.17
N LYS A 21 -7.47 -5.69 8.85
CA LYS A 21 -7.40 -6.77 7.86
C LYS A 21 -5.97 -7.21 7.54
N TYR A 22 -4.97 -6.50 8.04
CA TYR A 22 -3.57 -6.86 7.85
C TYR A 22 -3.23 -8.32 8.20
N PRO A 23 -3.59 -8.85 9.39
CA PRO A 23 -3.24 -10.23 9.73
C PRO A 23 -3.88 -11.27 8.78
N GLU A 24 -5.06 -10.99 8.23
CA GLU A 24 -5.69 -11.85 7.23
C GLU A 24 -4.92 -11.83 5.90
N VAL A 25 -4.47 -10.64 5.48
CA VAL A 25 -3.72 -10.47 4.23
C VAL A 25 -2.29 -11.02 4.36
N ASP A 26 -1.62 -10.83 5.50
CA ASP A 26 -0.26 -11.35 5.74
C ASP A 26 -0.23 -12.89 5.84
N ALA A 27 -1.36 -13.51 6.16
CA ALA A 27 -1.51 -14.96 6.08
C ALA A 27 -1.66 -15.48 4.64
N LEU A 28 -2.06 -14.62 3.69
CA LEU A 28 -2.39 -15.00 2.31
C LEU A 28 -1.31 -14.58 1.30
N ILE A 29 -0.59 -13.49 1.55
CA ILE A 29 0.33 -12.86 0.60
C ILE A 29 1.69 -12.65 1.25
N ASN A 30 2.76 -13.02 0.55
CA ASN A 30 4.13 -12.72 0.94
C ASN A 30 4.69 -11.53 0.15
N PRO A 31 5.69 -10.81 0.68
CA PRO A 31 6.38 -9.75 -0.06
C PRO A 31 7.00 -10.25 -1.38
N GLY A 32 7.32 -11.53 -1.49
CA GLY A 32 7.84 -12.15 -2.71
C GLY A 32 6.81 -12.39 -3.82
N ASP A 33 5.51 -12.29 -3.51
CA ASP A 33 4.43 -12.45 -4.50
C ASP A 33 4.20 -11.18 -5.33
N PHE A 34 4.75 -10.04 -4.90
CA PHE A 34 4.70 -8.79 -5.64
C PHE A 34 5.73 -8.79 -6.78
N GLU A 35 5.27 -8.54 -8.01
CA GLU A 35 6.15 -8.38 -9.18
C GLU A 35 6.88 -7.03 -9.14
N SER A 36 6.25 -6.00 -8.56
CA SER A 36 6.87 -4.70 -8.42
C SER A 36 7.76 -4.63 -7.18
N GLU A 37 9.05 -4.37 -7.39
CA GLU A 37 10.01 -4.09 -6.30
C GLU A 37 9.51 -2.95 -5.39
N ALA A 38 8.87 -1.94 -5.97
CA ALA A 38 8.31 -0.84 -5.22
C ALA A 38 7.14 -1.26 -4.31
N HIS A 39 6.27 -2.17 -4.77
CA HIS A 39 5.16 -2.69 -3.95
C HIS A 39 5.64 -3.62 -2.86
N ARG A 40 6.67 -4.42 -3.17
CA ARG A 40 7.36 -5.24 -2.19
C ARG A 40 7.96 -4.40 -1.06
N GLU A 41 8.67 -3.32 -1.37
CA GLU A 41 9.24 -2.42 -0.35
C GLU A 41 8.17 -1.77 0.55
N ILE A 42 7.01 -1.41 -0.02
CA ILE A 42 5.87 -0.89 0.75
C ILE A 42 5.35 -1.97 1.69
N TYR A 43 5.10 -3.17 1.18
CA TYR A 43 4.56 -4.27 1.97
C TYR A 43 5.52 -4.64 3.10
N GLU A 44 6.82 -4.71 2.84
CA GLU A 44 7.84 -4.93 3.88
C GLU A 44 7.85 -3.82 4.93
N SER A 45 7.62 -2.57 4.53
CA SER A 45 7.52 -1.45 5.46
C SER A 45 6.23 -1.48 6.29
N ILE A 46 5.10 -1.88 5.69
CA ILE A 46 3.84 -2.14 6.40
C ILE A 46 4.05 -3.25 7.44
N LYS A 47 4.67 -4.36 7.04
CA LYS A 47 4.96 -5.50 7.90
C LYS A 47 5.82 -5.10 9.09
N GLN A 48 6.90 -4.36 8.84
CA GLN A 48 7.76 -3.86 9.90
C GLN A 48 7.02 -2.94 10.88
N LEU A 49 6.17 -2.04 10.37
CA LEU A 49 5.35 -1.18 11.23
C LEU A 49 4.36 -1.99 12.06
N ALA A 50 3.74 -3.01 11.47
CA ALA A 50 2.83 -3.92 12.18
C ALA A 50 3.55 -4.72 13.28
N ASP A 51 4.75 -5.25 12.99
CA ASP A 51 5.63 -5.94 13.97
C ASP A 51 6.05 -5.01 15.12
N GLU A 52 6.31 -3.73 14.82
CA GLU A 52 6.60 -2.71 15.82
C GLU A 52 5.36 -2.25 16.61
N GLY A 53 4.17 -2.78 16.30
CA GLY A 53 2.91 -2.37 16.91
C GLY A 53 2.48 -0.93 16.55
N LYS A 54 3.02 -0.38 15.46
CA LYS A 54 2.71 0.95 14.94
C LYS A 54 1.54 0.92 13.97
N GLY A 55 0.96 2.09 13.71
CA GLY A 55 -0.08 2.24 12.69
C GLY A 55 0.46 1.91 11.30
N ILE A 56 -0.32 1.18 10.51
CA ILE A 56 -0.04 0.87 9.10
C ILE A 56 -0.85 1.74 8.13
N ASP A 57 -1.19 2.95 8.57
CA ASP A 57 -1.88 3.94 7.74
C ASP A 57 -0.94 4.56 6.69
N HIS A 58 -1.52 5.13 5.62
CA HIS A 58 -0.74 5.74 4.54
C HIS A 58 0.23 6.84 4.98
N ILE A 59 -0.06 7.55 6.08
CA ILE A 59 0.84 8.60 6.60
C ILE A 59 2.05 7.95 7.26
N THR A 60 1.82 6.97 8.14
CA THR A 60 2.90 6.27 8.85
C THR A 60 3.77 5.45 7.90
N VAL A 61 3.19 4.77 6.93
CA VAL A 61 3.92 4.04 5.88
C VAL A 61 4.76 4.99 5.03
N SER A 62 4.19 6.12 4.59
CA SER A 62 4.96 7.14 3.85
C SER A 62 6.15 7.64 4.65
N LYS A 63 5.95 7.98 5.94
CA LYS A 63 7.04 8.42 6.84
C LYS A 63 8.12 7.36 7.02
N GLN A 64 7.74 6.08 7.09
CA GLN A 64 8.71 4.99 7.22
C GLN A 64 9.54 4.83 5.95
N LEU A 65 8.91 4.93 4.78
CA LEU A 65 9.60 4.93 3.49
C LEU A 65 10.54 6.14 3.36
N ASP A 66 10.12 7.33 3.81
CA ASP A 66 10.93 8.56 3.83
C ASP A 66 12.17 8.35 4.69
N ARG A 67 11.99 7.75 5.87
CA ARG A 67 13.10 7.42 6.78
C ARG A 67 14.08 6.42 6.18
N LYS A 68 13.60 5.46 5.40
CA LYS A 68 14.44 4.44 4.77
C LYS A 68 15.22 4.96 3.57
N ASN A 69 14.99 6.20 3.10
CA ASN A 69 15.41 6.67 1.77
C ASN A 69 14.94 5.76 0.60
N SER A 70 14.07 4.80 0.90
CA SER A 70 13.41 3.89 -0.03
C SER A 70 12.03 4.43 -0.38
N LEU A 71 11.86 5.74 -0.59
CA LEU A 71 10.72 6.16 -1.41
C LEU A 71 11.10 5.88 -2.86
N PRO A 72 10.51 4.86 -3.51
CA PRO A 72 10.49 4.85 -4.95
C PRO A 72 9.90 6.19 -5.39
N LYS A 73 10.70 7.01 -6.11
CA LYS A 73 10.29 8.33 -6.63
C LYS A 73 8.93 8.34 -7.35
N LYS A 74 8.43 7.18 -7.78
CA LYS A 74 7.14 6.96 -8.44
C LYS A 74 5.93 6.85 -7.48
N LEU A 75 6.19 6.70 -6.18
CA LEU A 75 5.23 6.42 -5.12
C LEU A 75 5.10 7.58 -4.13
N GLY A 76 5.53 8.77 -4.56
CA GLY A 76 5.19 10.01 -3.86
C GLY A 76 3.68 10.09 -3.60
N VAL A 77 3.32 10.95 -2.65
CA VAL A 77 1.97 11.28 -2.12
C VAL A 77 0.74 11.08 -3.05
N ASP A 78 0.91 11.10 -4.37
CA ASP A 78 -0.10 10.77 -5.38
C ASP A 78 -0.51 9.29 -5.47
N TYR A 79 0.35 8.33 -5.10
CA TYR A 79 -0.01 6.90 -5.17
C TYR A 79 -1.16 6.55 -4.19
N PHE A 80 -1.07 7.08 -2.97
CA PHE A 80 -2.10 6.92 -1.95
C PHE A 80 -3.38 7.70 -2.25
N LYS A 81 -3.26 8.83 -2.97
CA LYS A 81 -4.45 9.58 -3.47
C LYS A 81 -5.25 8.78 -4.49
N LYS A 82 -4.60 7.90 -5.26
CA LYS A 82 -5.28 7.11 -6.31
C LYS A 82 -6.16 6.00 -5.75
N ALA A 83 -5.79 5.40 -4.63
CA ALA A 83 -6.61 4.37 -3.95
C ALA A 83 -7.85 4.94 -3.24
N SER A 84 -7.86 6.25 -2.94
CA SER A 84 -8.99 6.91 -2.28
C SER A 84 -10.10 7.37 -3.24
N ASN A 85 -9.94 7.24 -4.56
CA ASN A 85 -10.83 7.90 -5.52
C ASN A 85 -11.72 6.94 -6.33
N SER A 86 -12.11 5.81 -5.73
CA SER A 86 -13.18 4.94 -6.24
C SER A 86 -14.57 5.31 -5.69
N SER A 87 -14.75 6.55 -5.24
CA SER A 87 -16.08 7.13 -5.04
C SER A 87 -16.50 7.83 -6.32
N CYS A 88 -17.29 7.11 -7.14
CA CYS A 88 -18.23 7.61 -8.14
C CYS A 88 -18.08 9.12 -8.48
N PHE A 89 -17.24 9.43 -9.45
CA PHE A 89 -17.25 10.73 -10.11
C PHE A 89 -18.39 10.71 -11.12
N CYS A 90 -19.60 11.13 -10.71
CA CYS A 90 -20.62 11.57 -11.66
C CYS A 90 -20.41 13.07 -11.90
N PRO A 91 -19.80 13.50 -13.01
CA PRO A 91 -19.89 14.88 -13.43
C PRO A 91 -21.26 15.06 -14.09
N GLY A 92 -22.26 15.45 -13.30
CA GLY A 92 -23.63 15.57 -13.76
C GLY A 92 -24.54 16.40 -12.84
N CYS A 93 -23.97 17.33 -12.07
CA CYS A 93 -24.64 18.61 -11.88
C CYS A 93 -24.46 19.43 -13.17
#